data_AF-A0AB33EH74-F1
#
_entry.id   AF-A0AB33EH74-F1
#
_cell.length_a   1.000
_cell.length_b   1.000
_cell.length_c   1.000
_cell.angle_alpha   90.00
_cell.angle_beta   90.00
_cell.angle_gamma   90.00
#
_symmetry.space_group_name_H-M   'P 1'
#
loop_
_entity.id
_entity.type
_entity.pdbx_description
1 polymer ?
#
loop_
_entity_poly.entity_id
_entity_poly.type
_entity_poly.pdbx_seq_one_letter_code
_entity_poly.pdbx_strand_id
1 'polypeptide(L)'
;MNRTTTLNARSPLPLPLNQIAFSVIDLRRTEAWWCDGLGFLPAGGSRLMMRGPLSATIVDLPGAAMTCWCLVGRNDWCQLELFQYERPMARLMPADRQPNDIGYSRMGVWVADFDLTLARLAALGTQPLTAPLGAAGARRVCVRNPDGVYVELLEQDPLPEENLRGRQDCPVAIRYVSMTTPDLAASSAFVGNGLGVPEHDLQLHDDAHEALWGLADAGARRRVFGGPTLLLEIVEYGRAPGRPREACYRINDQGILNICFGDPRNRHGVNAMHQRALAAGAKANCRPIHMPLAGCVYVNDPLGFSYEFMWARPGRGHRDFGFLPLPRERRPLADNQACAASIEIASAPERVFALLSDHQALGRWAGLGQYRLVKPGAGEVNGYGAERVLNSLFGAIHEQITEFSPNRGYRYRVLQGSLVYCHQGEVRLTPCPGGTRVDWQIRFRTRIPGLGMPLRYLLKHKLNAALVGLRRQLTN
;
A
#
# COMPACT_ATOMS: atom_id res chain seq x y z
N MET A 1 8.66 63.66 4.60
CA MET A 1 7.71 62.55 4.35
C MET A 1 8.35 61.60 3.36
N ASN A 2 8.85 60.45 3.80
CA ASN A 2 9.24 59.33 2.94
C ASN A 2 9.11 58.06 3.80
N ARG A 3 8.01 57.32 3.62
CA ARG A 3 7.83 55.99 4.21
C ARG A 3 8.31 54.97 3.17
N THR A 4 9.53 54.49 3.35
CA THR A 4 10.03 53.29 2.67
C THR A 4 9.42 52.09 3.36
N THR A 5 8.33 51.57 2.81
CA THR A 5 7.70 50.34 3.30
C THR A 5 8.47 49.15 2.73
N THR A 6 9.54 48.73 3.42
CA THR A 6 10.11 47.39 3.20
C THR A 6 9.15 46.36 3.79
N LEU A 7 8.20 45.90 2.96
CA LEU A 7 7.51 44.64 3.22
C LEU A 7 8.55 43.52 3.11
N ASN A 8 9.03 43.05 4.27
CA ASN A 8 9.66 41.75 4.40
C ASN A 8 8.66 40.69 3.94
N ALA A 9 8.67 40.37 2.65
CA ALA A 9 8.07 39.17 2.12
C ALA A 9 8.88 38.00 2.70
N ARG A 10 8.49 37.51 3.88
CA ARG A 10 8.95 36.21 4.38
C ARG A 10 8.66 35.22 3.25
N SER A 11 9.70 34.64 2.66
CA SER A 11 9.56 33.49 1.77
C SER A 11 8.60 32.50 2.46
N PRO A 12 7.53 32.05 1.79
CA PRO A 12 6.60 31.12 2.40
C PRO A 12 7.40 29.90 2.86
N LEU A 13 7.17 29.46 4.10
CA LEU A 13 7.78 28.25 4.65
C LEU A 13 7.59 27.10 3.66
N PRO A 14 8.59 26.20 3.53
CA PRO A 14 8.48 25.04 2.65
C PRO A 14 7.23 24.23 3.03
N LEU A 15 6.52 23.73 2.02
CA LEU A 15 5.36 22.88 2.28
C LEU A 15 5.85 21.59 2.96
N PRO A 16 5.21 21.16 4.06
CA PRO A 16 5.57 19.91 4.70
C PRO A 16 5.16 18.73 3.83
N LEU A 17 5.95 17.66 3.90
CA LEU A 17 5.52 16.35 3.42
C LEU A 17 4.36 15.90 4.31
N ASN A 18 3.22 15.55 3.70
CA ASN A 18 1.99 15.27 4.44
C ASN A 18 1.30 13.97 4.02
N GLN A 19 1.69 13.32 2.92
CA GLN A 19 1.07 12.05 2.53
C GLN A 19 2.09 11.05 2.00
N ILE A 20 1.86 9.79 2.31
CA ILE A 20 2.49 8.64 1.64
C ILE A 20 1.35 7.79 1.08
N ALA A 21 1.30 7.63 -0.24
CA ALA A 21 0.23 6.88 -0.87
C ALA A 21 0.69 5.50 -1.34
N PHE A 22 -0.18 4.52 -1.18
CA PHE A 22 0.05 3.11 -1.47
C PHE A 22 -0.91 2.64 -2.53
N SER A 23 -0.40 1.97 -3.57
CA SER A 23 -1.22 1.13 -4.43
C SER A 23 -1.31 -0.26 -3.80
N VAL A 24 -2.52 -0.63 -3.37
CA VAL A 24 -2.78 -1.85 -2.60
C VAL A 24 -3.64 -2.83 -3.37
N ILE A 25 -3.47 -4.11 -3.08
CA ILE A 25 -4.19 -5.19 -3.79
C ILE A 25 -5.53 -5.49 -3.10
N ASP A 26 -5.55 -5.48 -1.77
CA ASP A 26 -6.71 -5.78 -0.95
C ASP A 26 -6.84 -4.73 0.15
N LEU A 27 -7.59 -3.67 -0.14
CA LEU A 27 -7.73 -2.49 0.70
C LEU A 27 -8.17 -2.82 2.12
N ARG A 28 -9.11 -3.75 2.28
CA ARG A 28 -9.61 -4.12 3.60
C ARG A 28 -8.54 -4.82 4.42
N ARG A 29 -7.75 -5.70 3.81
CA ARG A 29 -6.65 -6.40 4.50
C ARG A 29 -5.55 -5.43 4.89
N THR A 30 -5.16 -4.55 3.96
CA THR A 30 -4.12 -3.55 4.23
C THR A 30 -4.56 -2.55 5.30
N GLU A 31 -5.79 -2.05 5.22
CA GLU A 31 -6.37 -1.17 6.26
C GLU A 31 -6.40 -1.86 7.63
N ALA A 32 -6.83 -3.13 7.69
CA ALA A 32 -6.81 -3.92 8.92
C ALA A 32 -5.39 -4.03 9.50
N TRP A 33 -4.38 -4.30 8.67
CA TRP A 33 -3.00 -4.39 9.13
C TRP A 33 -2.48 -3.07 9.74
N TRP A 34 -2.75 -1.95 9.09
CA TRP A 34 -2.32 -0.63 9.61
C TRP A 34 -3.04 -0.25 10.91
N CYS A 35 -4.36 -0.43 11.01
CA CYS A 35 -5.07 -0.01 12.22
C CYS A 35 -4.96 -1.03 13.36
N ASP A 36 -5.15 -2.32 13.08
CA ASP A 36 -5.24 -3.35 14.11
C ASP A 36 -3.83 -3.79 14.55
N GLY A 37 -2.84 -3.68 13.65
CA GLY A 37 -1.43 -3.96 13.93
C GLY A 37 -0.73 -2.78 14.61
N LEU A 38 -0.79 -1.60 13.98
CA LEU A 38 0.00 -0.43 14.41
C LEU A 38 -0.81 0.62 15.17
N GLY A 39 -2.15 0.60 15.11
CA GLY A 39 -3.00 1.58 15.79
C GLY A 39 -3.32 2.84 15.00
N PHE A 40 -3.10 2.84 13.68
CA PHE A 40 -3.54 3.96 12.83
C PHE A 40 -5.05 4.17 12.94
N LEU A 41 -5.48 5.42 12.95
CA LEU A 41 -6.89 5.75 12.96
C LEU A 41 -7.44 5.77 11.52
N PRO A 42 -8.54 5.09 11.26
CA PRO A 42 -9.26 5.25 10.01
C PRO A 42 -9.62 6.73 9.82
N ALA A 43 -9.29 7.34 8.66
CA ALA A 43 -9.76 8.67 8.24
C ALA A 43 -10.54 8.70 6.89
N GLY A 44 -11.01 9.87 6.45
CA GLY A 44 -11.84 10.00 5.24
C GLY A 44 -11.29 9.37 3.94
N GLY A 45 -11.95 9.61 2.82
CA GLY A 45 -11.55 9.06 1.53
C GLY A 45 -12.75 8.91 0.61
N SER A 46 -12.52 8.42 -0.61
CA SER A 46 -13.58 8.36 -1.59
C SER A 46 -13.45 7.23 -2.59
N ARG A 47 -14.62 6.72 -2.96
CA ARG A 47 -14.83 5.91 -4.15
C ARG A 47 -15.40 6.75 -5.30
N LEU A 48 -16.31 7.66 -4.99
CA LEU A 48 -17.05 8.43 -6.00
C LEU A 48 -16.16 9.47 -6.69
N MET A 49 -15.30 10.16 -5.92
CA MET A 49 -14.35 11.15 -6.46
C MET A 49 -13.16 10.52 -7.19
N MET A 50 -13.01 9.20 -7.09
CA MET A 50 -11.86 8.44 -7.60
C MET A 50 -12.21 7.67 -8.88
N ARG A 51 -13.12 8.23 -9.68
CA ARG A 51 -13.59 7.68 -10.95
C ARG A 51 -13.82 8.80 -11.95
N GLY A 52 -13.61 8.47 -13.22
CA GLY A 52 -13.92 9.33 -14.36
C GLY A 52 -12.70 10.05 -14.92
N PRO A 53 -12.89 10.87 -15.98
CA PRO A 53 -11.80 11.44 -16.75
C PRO A 53 -10.84 12.30 -15.93
N LEU A 54 -11.36 13.04 -14.94
CA LEU A 54 -10.54 13.89 -14.09
C LEU A 54 -9.54 13.07 -13.26
N SER A 55 -10.01 12.07 -12.51
CA SER A 55 -9.12 11.19 -11.72
C SER A 55 -8.11 10.47 -12.60
N ALA A 56 -8.53 9.97 -13.77
CA ALA A 56 -7.65 9.32 -14.75
C ALA A 56 -6.53 10.25 -15.24
N THR A 57 -6.84 11.54 -15.43
CA THR A 57 -5.85 12.53 -15.88
C THR A 57 -4.86 12.90 -14.77
N ILE A 58 -5.31 12.98 -13.51
CA ILE A 58 -4.45 13.31 -12.35
C ILE A 58 -3.33 12.29 -12.22
N VAL A 59 -3.68 11.01 -12.23
CA VAL A 59 -2.72 9.92 -12.04
C VAL A 59 -2.10 9.44 -13.36
N ASP A 60 -2.31 10.16 -14.47
CA ASP A 60 -1.85 9.79 -15.82
C ASP A 60 -2.14 8.32 -16.20
N LEU A 61 -3.39 7.89 -15.94
CA LEU A 61 -3.83 6.52 -16.12
C LEU A 61 -5.21 6.47 -16.80
N PRO A 62 -5.27 6.24 -18.12
CA PRO A 62 -6.52 6.26 -18.87
C PRO A 62 -7.59 5.30 -18.32
N GLY A 63 -8.81 5.80 -18.16
CA GLY A 63 -9.95 5.03 -17.69
C GLY A 63 -9.87 4.62 -16.21
N ALA A 64 -9.00 5.27 -15.42
CA ALA A 64 -8.77 4.86 -14.04
C ALA A 64 -10.04 4.89 -13.18
N ALA A 65 -10.23 3.82 -12.43
CA ALA A 65 -11.26 3.70 -11.42
C ALA A 65 -10.67 3.00 -10.20
N MET A 66 -10.80 3.62 -9.03
CA MET A 66 -10.17 3.13 -7.80
C MET A 66 -10.99 3.48 -6.56
N THR A 67 -10.60 2.97 -5.42
CA THR A 67 -11.09 3.41 -4.11
C THR A 67 -9.88 3.85 -3.29
N CYS A 68 -9.95 5.04 -2.70
CA CYS A 68 -8.92 5.57 -1.82
C CYS A 68 -9.49 5.71 -0.40
N TRP A 69 -8.87 5.03 0.57
CA TRP A 69 -9.11 5.26 2.00
C TRP A 69 -7.87 5.84 2.65
N CYS A 70 -8.08 6.82 3.52
CA CYS A 70 -6.99 7.46 4.26
C CYS A 70 -6.93 6.90 5.68
N LEU A 71 -5.73 6.91 6.23
CA LEU A 71 -5.42 6.61 7.61
C LEU A 71 -4.60 7.75 8.20
N VAL A 72 -4.85 8.11 9.45
CA VAL A 72 -4.08 9.14 10.16
C VAL A 72 -3.40 8.54 11.38
N GLY A 73 -2.17 8.98 11.61
CA GLY A 73 -1.43 8.68 12.84
C GLY A 73 -1.61 9.78 13.88
N ARG A 74 -0.67 9.80 14.82
CA ARG A 74 -0.47 10.87 15.79
C ARG A 74 -0.09 12.19 15.11
N ASN A 75 0.54 12.15 13.94
CA ASN A 75 0.91 13.36 13.20
C ASN A 75 -0.30 14.23 12.90
N ASP A 76 -0.17 15.54 13.16
CA ASP A 76 -1.10 16.52 12.61
C ASP A 76 -0.80 16.75 11.13
N TRP A 77 -1.87 16.94 10.35
CA TRP A 77 -1.77 17.19 8.90
C TRP A 77 -0.86 16.18 8.18
N CYS A 78 -1.02 14.89 8.48
CA CYS A 78 -0.33 13.84 7.74
C CYS A 78 -1.19 12.57 7.68
N GLN A 79 -1.19 11.89 6.53
CA GLN A 79 -1.97 10.68 6.31
C GLN A 79 -1.25 9.65 5.45
N LEU A 80 -1.64 8.38 5.61
CA LEU A 80 -1.44 7.35 4.60
C LEU A 80 -2.66 7.31 3.69
N GLU A 81 -2.44 7.15 2.39
CA GLU A 81 -3.53 6.91 1.43
C GLU A 81 -3.42 5.50 0.84
N LEU A 82 -4.50 4.74 0.86
CA LEU A 82 -4.55 3.37 0.37
C LEU A 82 -5.46 3.31 -0.85
N PHE A 83 -4.86 3.15 -2.04
CA PHE A 83 -5.54 3.08 -3.33
C PHE A 83 -5.66 1.64 -3.82
N GLN A 84 -6.89 1.13 -3.90
CA GLN A 84 -7.16 -0.13 -4.62
C GLN A 84 -7.75 0.18 -5.99
N TYR A 85 -6.99 -0.11 -7.04
CA TYR A 85 -7.36 0.12 -8.42
C TYR A 85 -8.23 -1.02 -8.97
N GLU A 86 -9.37 -0.66 -9.55
CA GLU A 86 -10.24 -1.58 -10.29
C GLU A 86 -9.87 -1.62 -11.76
N ARG A 87 -9.49 -0.48 -12.34
CA ARG A 87 -9.08 -0.35 -13.72
C ARG A 87 -8.07 0.78 -13.88
N PRO A 88 -7.04 0.59 -14.72
CA PRO A 88 -6.42 -0.72 -14.89
C PRO A 88 -6.00 -1.25 -13.51
N MET A 89 -6.06 -2.56 -13.29
CA MET A 89 -5.65 -3.13 -12.01
C MET A 89 -4.14 -2.95 -11.80
N ALA A 90 -3.74 -2.75 -10.54
CA ALA A 90 -2.35 -2.68 -10.13
C ALA A 90 -1.62 -3.98 -10.49
N ARG A 91 -0.41 -3.92 -11.08
CA ARG A 91 0.43 -5.12 -11.17
C ARG A 91 0.99 -5.45 -9.80
N LEU A 92 1.21 -6.74 -9.57
CA LEU A 92 1.85 -7.21 -8.33
C LEU A 92 3.30 -6.75 -8.29
N MET A 93 3.76 -6.44 -7.09
CA MET A 93 5.17 -6.20 -6.82
C MET A 93 5.97 -7.46 -7.17
N PRO A 94 7.16 -7.36 -7.79
CA PRO A 94 8.02 -8.52 -7.99
C PRO A 94 8.31 -9.21 -6.67
N ALA A 95 8.27 -10.55 -6.64
CA ALA A 95 8.48 -11.33 -5.41
C ALA A 95 9.89 -11.13 -4.82
N ASP A 96 10.85 -10.79 -5.68
CA ASP A 96 12.25 -10.51 -5.35
C ASP A 96 12.54 -9.00 -5.22
N ARG A 97 11.51 -8.15 -5.09
CA ARG A 97 11.68 -6.69 -4.93
C ARG A 97 12.52 -6.39 -3.68
N GLN A 98 13.62 -5.69 -3.88
CA GLN A 98 14.53 -5.29 -2.81
C GLN A 98 14.42 -3.78 -2.51
N PRO A 99 14.82 -3.34 -1.30
CA PRO A 99 14.81 -1.92 -0.95
C PRO A 99 15.78 -1.06 -1.79
N ASN A 100 16.84 -1.65 -2.34
CA ASN A 100 17.79 -0.95 -3.21
C ASN A 100 17.30 -0.82 -4.66
N ASP A 101 16.21 -1.48 -5.06
CA ASP A 101 15.62 -1.28 -6.37
C ASP A 101 15.03 0.15 -6.47
N ILE A 102 15.19 0.80 -7.63
CA ILE A 102 14.85 2.22 -7.82
C ILE A 102 13.36 2.48 -7.56
N GLY A 103 13.04 3.49 -6.74
CA GLY A 103 11.68 3.86 -6.36
C GLY A 103 11.52 4.22 -4.89
N TYR A 104 10.30 4.59 -4.49
CA TYR A 104 9.94 4.68 -3.08
C TYR A 104 9.97 3.27 -2.49
N SER A 105 10.83 3.04 -1.50
CA SER A 105 11.26 1.69 -1.13
C SER A 105 10.80 1.28 0.27
N ARG A 106 10.75 2.23 1.21
CA ARG A 106 10.46 1.98 2.62
C ARG A 106 9.70 3.13 3.25
N MET A 107 9.07 2.88 4.40
CA MET A 107 8.63 3.92 5.31
C MET A 107 8.93 3.55 6.76
N GLY A 108 9.08 4.56 7.61
CA GLY A 108 9.26 4.39 9.04
C GLY A 108 8.11 4.95 9.85
N VAL A 109 7.72 4.22 10.88
CA VAL A 109 6.75 4.66 11.87
C VAL A 109 7.34 4.55 13.27
N TRP A 110 7.14 5.58 14.08
CA TRP A 110 7.30 5.48 15.52
C TRP A 110 6.07 4.80 16.13
N VAL A 111 6.28 3.95 17.13
CA VAL A 111 5.22 3.26 17.87
C VAL A 111 5.39 3.47 19.38
N ALA A 112 4.28 3.75 20.06
CA ALA A 112 4.27 4.07 21.49
C ALA A 112 4.64 2.90 22.39
N ASP A 113 4.24 1.69 21.97
CA ASP A 113 4.57 0.43 22.66
C ASP A 113 5.09 -0.56 21.62
N PHE A 114 6.40 -0.78 21.66
CA PHE A 114 7.12 -1.57 20.66
C PHE A 114 6.74 -3.05 20.74
N ASP A 115 6.73 -3.63 21.94
CA ASP A 115 6.45 -5.06 22.14
C ASP A 115 4.99 -5.40 21.89
N LEU A 116 4.05 -4.54 22.32
CA LEU A 116 2.63 -4.72 22.01
C LEU A 116 2.37 -4.63 20.51
N THR A 117 3.03 -3.70 19.81
CA THR A 117 2.95 -3.60 18.36
C THR A 117 3.42 -4.88 17.69
N LEU A 118 4.57 -5.42 18.10
CA LEU A 118 5.09 -6.69 17.55
C LEU A 118 4.13 -7.85 17.81
N ALA A 119 3.54 -7.95 19.00
CA ALA A 119 2.56 -8.98 19.31
C ALA A 119 1.31 -8.88 18.43
N ARG A 120 0.81 -7.66 18.18
CA ARG A 120 -0.34 -7.42 17.29
C ARG A 120 -0.02 -7.80 15.84
N LEU A 121 1.16 -7.41 15.34
CA LEU A 121 1.60 -7.78 14.00
C LEU A 121 1.78 -9.30 13.85
N ALA A 122 2.34 -9.97 14.86
CA ALA A 122 2.47 -11.42 14.89
C ALA A 122 1.10 -12.11 14.86
N ALA A 123 0.10 -11.61 15.59
CA ALA A 123 -1.28 -12.11 15.54
C ALA A 123 -1.94 -11.93 14.16
N LEU A 124 -1.50 -10.94 13.39
CA LEU A 124 -1.89 -10.73 11.98
C LEU A 124 -1.03 -11.52 10.98
N GLY A 125 -0.12 -12.38 11.46
CA GLY A 125 0.76 -13.21 10.63
C GLY A 125 1.97 -12.49 10.06
N THR A 126 2.34 -11.32 10.60
CA THR A 126 3.52 -10.55 10.19
C THR A 126 4.64 -10.72 11.20
N GLN A 127 5.80 -11.16 10.73
CA GLN A 127 6.99 -11.29 11.57
C GLN A 127 8.05 -10.25 11.15
N PRO A 128 8.89 -9.80 12.10
CA PRO A 128 10.14 -9.14 11.80
C PRO A 128 10.99 -9.86 10.75
N LEU A 129 11.65 -9.08 9.89
CA LEU A 129 12.64 -9.61 8.94
C LEU A 129 13.92 -10.08 9.65
N THR A 130 14.24 -9.44 10.78
CA THR A 130 15.40 -9.71 11.62
C THR A 130 15.02 -9.56 13.09
N ALA A 131 15.91 -9.96 14.00
CA ALA A 131 15.74 -9.60 15.42
C ALA A 131 15.81 -8.07 15.59
N PRO A 132 15.09 -7.48 16.57
CA PRO A 132 15.19 -6.04 16.84
C PRO A 132 16.64 -5.60 17.06
N LEU A 133 17.03 -4.53 16.38
CA LEU A 133 18.35 -3.91 16.50
C LEU A 133 18.29 -2.74 17.49
N GLY A 134 19.32 -2.60 18.34
CA GLY A 134 19.42 -1.51 19.31
C GLY A 134 19.03 -1.90 20.75
N ALA A 135 19.32 -1.03 21.70
CA ALA A 135 18.95 -1.20 23.11
C ALA A 135 17.46 -0.88 23.33
N ALA A 136 16.87 -1.41 24.39
CA ALA A 136 15.50 -1.07 24.79
C ALA A 136 15.33 0.46 24.95
N GLY A 137 14.22 0.99 24.43
CA GLY A 137 13.96 2.42 24.28
C GLY A 137 14.47 3.02 22.96
N ALA A 138 15.31 2.30 22.22
CA ALA A 138 15.86 2.71 20.93
C ALA A 138 15.88 1.56 19.90
N ARG A 139 15.07 0.53 20.12
CA ARG A 139 14.98 -0.61 19.20
C ARG A 139 14.38 -0.20 17.87
N ARG A 140 14.80 -0.89 16.82
CA ARG A 140 14.28 -0.77 15.46
C ARG A 140 14.11 -2.15 14.86
N VAL A 141 13.07 -2.32 14.06
CA VAL A 141 12.90 -3.56 13.29
C VAL A 141 12.12 -3.30 12.02
N CYS A 142 12.42 -4.05 10.95
CA CYS A 142 11.69 -3.95 9.70
C CYS A 142 10.73 -5.13 9.53
N VAL A 143 9.53 -4.85 9.04
CA VAL A 143 8.50 -5.84 8.66
C VAL A 143 8.03 -5.59 7.24
N ARG A 144 7.31 -6.56 6.67
CA ARG A 144 6.63 -6.42 5.37
C ARG A 144 5.14 -6.21 5.64
N ASN A 145 4.56 -5.13 5.11
CA ASN A 145 3.11 -4.99 5.13
C ASN A 145 2.45 -6.00 4.16
N PRO A 146 1.10 -6.14 4.15
CA PRO A 146 0.40 -7.07 3.26
C PRO A 146 0.64 -6.88 1.77
N ASP A 147 1.07 -5.69 1.36
CA ASP A 147 1.38 -5.35 -0.03
C ASP A 147 2.86 -5.47 -0.38
N GLY A 148 3.69 -5.95 0.56
CA GLY A 148 5.12 -6.09 0.36
C GLY A 148 5.87 -4.76 0.38
N VAL A 149 5.41 -3.73 1.08
CA VAL A 149 6.25 -2.57 1.38
C VAL A 149 7.02 -2.83 2.68
N TYR A 150 8.28 -2.42 2.71
CA TYR A 150 9.11 -2.44 3.92
C TYR A 150 8.65 -1.33 4.87
N VAL A 151 8.27 -1.72 6.09
CA VAL A 151 7.84 -0.79 7.14
C VAL A 151 8.79 -0.98 8.32
N GLU A 152 9.55 0.05 8.64
CA GLU A 152 10.38 0.07 9.83
C GLU A 152 9.57 0.58 11.02
N LEU A 153 9.67 -0.14 12.14
CA LEU A 153 9.14 0.26 13.43
C LEU A 153 10.28 0.86 14.26
N LEU A 154 10.04 2.05 14.80
CA LEU A 154 10.97 2.81 15.62
C LEU A 154 10.43 2.87 17.04
N GLU A 155 11.19 2.40 18.01
CA GLU A 155 10.88 2.58 19.43
C GLU A 155 11.23 4.00 19.89
N GLN A 156 12.41 4.49 19.52
CA GLN A 156 12.78 5.88 19.72
C GLN A 156 12.21 6.74 18.60
N ASP A 157 11.54 7.82 19.00
CA ASP A 157 11.03 8.80 18.06
C ASP A 157 12.16 9.71 17.53
N PRO A 158 12.43 9.76 16.21
CA PRO A 158 13.39 10.72 15.66
C PRO A 158 12.88 12.18 15.67
N LEU A 159 11.58 12.41 15.86
CA LEU A 159 10.91 13.73 15.87
C LEU A 159 9.99 13.87 17.10
N PRO A 160 10.53 13.79 18.34
CA PRO A 160 9.72 13.67 19.56
C PRO A 160 8.86 14.90 19.86
N GLU A 161 9.30 16.10 19.47
CA GLU A 161 8.54 17.34 19.72
C GLU A 161 7.18 17.37 19.03
N GLU A 162 7.09 16.82 17.81
CA GLU A 162 5.82 16.78 17.07
C GLU A 162 4.84 15.77 17.65
N ASN A 163 5.36 14.71 18.28
CA ASN A 163 4.54 13.75 18.99
C ASN A 163 3.81 14.35 20.19
N LEU A 164 4.38 15.37 20.84
CA LEU A 164 3.75 16.09 21.96
C LEU A 164 2.57 16.97 21.50
N ARG A 165 2.55 17.38 20.22
CA ARG A 165 1.54 18.29 19.67
C ARG A 165 0.40 17.55 18.97
N GLY A 166 0.66 16.35 18.47
CA GLY A 166 -0.29 15.56 17.69
C GLY A 166 -1.41 14.86 18.47
N ARG A 167 -2.09 13.93 17.81
CA ARG A 167 -3.20 13.13 18.38
C ARG A 167 -2.72 12.14 19.44
N GLN A 168 -2.83 12.54 20.71
CA GLN A 168 -2.32 11.77 21.85
C GLN A 168 -2.96 10.38 21.99
N ASP A 169 -4.20 10.21 21.52
CA ASP A 169 -4.96 8.96 21.51
C ASP A 169 -4.52 7.96 20.42
N CYS A 170 -3.66 8.38 19.49
CA CYS A 170 -3.10 7.50 18.46
C CYS A 170 -1.69 7.03 18.86
N PRO A 171 -1.41 5.72 18.92
CA PRO A 171 -0.13 5.18 19.41
C PRO A 171 0.96 5.09 18.33
N VAL A 172 0.74 5.62 17.13
CA VAL A 172 1.66 5.49 16.00
C VAL A 172 1.82 6.81 15.28
N ALA A 173 3.03 7.09 14.81
CA ALA A 173 3.32 8.30 14.07
C ALA A 173 4.22 7.99 12.86
N ILE A 174 3.89 8.56 11.70
CA ILE A 174 4.67 8.45 10.46
C ILE A 174 5.91 9.32 10.61
N ARG A 175 7.10 8.82 10.25
CA ARG A 175 8.36 9.55 10.45
C ARG A 175 9.18 9.76 9.22
N TYR A 176 9.24 8.76 8.36
CA TYR A 176 9.91 8.94 7.09
C TYR A 176 9.33 8.07 5.99
N VAL A 177 9.63 8.46 4.76
CA VAL A 177 9.59 7.63 3.56
C VAL A 177 10.98 7.65 2.93
N SER A 178 11.46 6.48 2.49
CA SER A 178 12.75 6.38 1.79
C SER A 178 12.52 6.24 0.28
N MET A 179 13.32 6.97 -0.48
CA MET A 179 13.37 6.93 -1.93
C MET A 179 14.75 6.46 -2.38
N THR A 180 14.80 5.29 -3.01
CA THR A 180 16.03 4.80 -3.62
C THR A 180 16.17 5.38 -5.02
N THR A 181 17.30 6.05 -5.28
CA THR A 181 17.57 6.79 -6.52
C THR A 181 18.84 6.30 -7.23
N PRO A 182 18.88 6.34 -8.58
CA PRO A 182 20.10 6.07 -9.32
C PRO A 182 21.11 7.23 -9.26
N ASP A 183 20.70 8.41 -8.80
CA ASP A 183 21.56 9.60 -8.71
C ASP A 183 21.16 10.45 -7.50
N LEU A 184 21.91 10.33 -6.40
CA LEU A 184 21.64 11.08 -5.18
C LEU A 184 21.77 12.58 -5.39
N ALA A 185 22.71 13.03 -6.22
CA ALA A 185 22.95 14.45 -6.44
C ALA A 185 21.77 15.09 -7.20
N ALA A 186 21.31 14.46 -8.27
CA ALA A 186 20.17 14.94 -9.05
C ALA A 186 18.87 14.95 -8.23
N SER A 187 18.56 13.86 -7.52
CA SER A 187 17.37 13.81 -6.66
C SER A 187 17.44 14.82 -5.51
N SER A 188 18.61 14.98 -4.88
CA SER A 188 18.81 15.97 -3.82
C SER A 188 18.68 17.40 -4.33
N ALA A 189 19.21 17.71 -5.52
CA ALA A 189 19.08 19.02 -6.14
C ALA A 189 17.63 19.31 -6.50
N PHE A 190 16.89 18.32 -7.01
CA PHE A 190 15.47 18.47 -7.30
C PHE A 190 14.64 18.72 -6.03
N VAL A 191 14.82 17.93 -4.98
CA VAL A 191 14.07 18.10 -3.72
C VAL A 191 14.49 19.40 -3.00
N GLY A 192 15.80 19.63 -2.85
CA GLY A 192 16.37 20.79 -2.19
C GLY A 192 16.03 22.11 -2.89
N ASN A 193 16.43 22.23 -4.15
CA ASN A 193 16.33 23.48 -4.90
C ASN A 193 15.05 23.55 -5.73
N GLY A 194 14.69 22.45 -6.41
CA GLY A 194 13.53 22.39 -7.30
C GLY A 194 12.19 22.40 -6.57
N LEU A 195 12.07 21.76 -5.41
CA LEU A 195 10.87 21.83 -4.57
C LEU A 195 11.00 22.91 -3.48
N GLY A 196 12.24 23.26 -3.11
CA GLY A 196 12.52 24.19 -2.03
C GLY A 196 12.39 23.53 -0.65
N VAL A 197 12.57 22.21 -0.57
CA VAL A 197 12.46 21.44 0.68
C VAL A 197 13.84 21.42 1.34
N PRO A 198 14.00 21.91 2.58
CA PRO A 198 15.31 21.98 3.20
C PRO A 198 15.85 20.57 3.49
N GLU A 199 17.17 20.44 3.40
CA GLU A 199 17.88 19.32 3.98
C GLU A 199 17.78 19.40 5.51
N HIS A 200 17.67 18.23 6.14
CA HIS A 200 17.55 18.09 7.58
C HIS A 200 18.87 17.53 8.12
N ASP A 201 19.36 18.08 9.24
CA ASP A 201 20.61 17.66 9.87
C ASP A 201 20.54 16.27 10.54
N LEU A 202 19.38 15.60 10.48
CA LEU A 202 19.17 14.33 11.14
C LEU A 202 19.70 13.20 10.27
N GLN A 203 20.54 12.35 10.85
CA GLN A 203 20.89 11.07 10.25
C GLN A 203 19.90 10.00 10.70
N LEU A 204 18.95 9.62 9.82
CA LEU A 204 17.94 8.61 10.12
C LEU A 204 18.51 7.19 10.18
N HIS A 205 19.51 6.89 9.35
CA HIS A 205 20.13 5.57 9.26
C HIS A 205 21.66 5.69 9.10
N ASP A 206 22.34 4.69 9.62
CA ASP A 206 23.73 4.36 9.32
C ASP A 206 23.80 3.02 8.57
N ASP A 207 25.02 2.56 8.25
CA ASP A 207 25.21 1.32 7.49
C ASP A 207 24.84 0.05 8.25
N ALA A 208 24.86 0.07 9.59
CA ALA A 208 24.43 -1.09 10.38
C ALA A 208 22.92 -1.33 10.24
N HIS A 209 22.13 -0.26 10.05
CA HIS A 209 20.68 -0.37 9.87
C HIS A 209 20.29 -1.08 8.56
N GLU A 210 21.15 -1.13 7.54
CA GLU A 210 20.83 -1.84 6.28
C GLU A 210 20.60 -3.35 6.47
N ALA A 211 21.16 -3.92 7.53
CA ALA A 211 20.92 -5.32 7.91
C ALA A 211 19.44 -5.59 8.23
N LEU A 212 18.68 -4.58 8.69
CA LEU A 212 17.26 -4.72 9.05
C LEU A 212 16.39 -5.21 7.88
N TRP A 213 16.82 -4.95 6.64
CA TRP A 213 16.13 -5.34 5.41
C TRP A 213 17.06 -6.08 4.44
N GLY A 214 18.09 -6.76 4.97
CA GLY A 214 18.91 -7.71 4.21
C GLY A 214 19.93 -7.08 3.26
N LEU A 215 20.31 -5.81 3.47
CA LEU A 215 21.27 -5.08 2.64
C LEU A 215 22.56 -4.73 3.40
N ALA A 216 22.98 -5.57 4.35
CA ALA A 216 24.27 -5.39 5.02
C ALA A 216 25.39 -5.19 3.98
N ASP A 217 26.27 -4.21 4.24
CA ASP A 217 27.41 -3.85 3.38
C ASP A 217 27.06 -3.32 1.97
N ALA A 218 25.80 -2.97 1.70
CA ALA A 218 25.36 -2.45 0.39
C ALA A 218 25.97 -1.08 0.01
N GLY A 219 26.62 -0.39 0.97
CA GLY A 219 27.35 0.86 0.75
C GLY A 219 26.42 1.99 0.30
N ALA A 220 25.51 2.39 1.19
CA ALA A 220 24.51 3.41 0.88
C ALA A 220 24.98 4.82 1.24
N ARG A 221 24.70 5.77 0.35
CA ARG A 221 24.80 7.20 0.61
C ARG A 221 23.40 7.75 0.80
N ARG A 222 23.21 8.59 1.82
CA ARG A 222 21.87 9.02 2.26
C ARG A 222 21.86 10.53 2.51
N ARG A 223 20.75 11.17 2.19
CA ARG A 223 20.45 12.57 2.57
C ARG A 223 18.99 12.67 3.00
N VAL A 224 18.72 13.45 4.03
CA VAL A 224 17.38 13.58 4.62
C VAL A 224 16.85 14.97 4.35
N PHE A 225 15.62 15.05 3.87
CA PHE A 225 14.92 16.30 3.56
C PHE A 225 13.58 16.33 4.27
N GLY A 226 13.04 17.51 4.55
CA GLY A 226 11.67 17.62 5.02
C GLY A 226 11.44 18.68 6.08
N GLY A 227 10.28 18.57 6.72
CA GLY A 227 9.85 19.45 7.80
C GLY A 227 9.77 18.72 9.14
N PRO A 228 9.17 19.34 10.16
CA PRO A 228 9.16 18.79 11.51
C PRO A 228 8.34 17.50 11.63
N THR A 229 7.37 17.25 10.73
CA THR A 229 6.36 16.20 10.90
C THR A 229 6.67 14.88 10.20
N LEU A 230 7.34 14.92 9.05
CA LEU A 230 7.60 13.78 8.18
C LEU A 230 8.80 14.08 7.28
N LEU A 231 9.72 13.12 7.18
CA LEU A 231 10.98 13.24 6.45
C LEU A 231 10.98 12.39 5.17
N LEU A 232 11.73 12.85 4.17
CA LEU A 232 12.10 12.11 2.97
C LEU A 232 13.58 11.76 3.07
N GLU A 233 13.89 10.47 3.15
CA GLU A 233 15.27 10.00 3.02
C GLU A 233 15.54 9.59 1.57
N ILE A 234 16.55 10.19 0.95
CA ILE A 234 17.00 9.83 -0.40
C ILE A 234 18.24 8.96 -0.27
N VAL A 235 18.22 7.77 -0.86
CA VAL A 235 19.28 6.77 -0.73
C VAL A 235 19.79 6.35 -2.09
N GLU A 236 21.10 6.30 -2.25
CA GLU A 236 21.77 5.72 -3.41
C GLU A 236 22.70 4.59 -2.94
N TYR A 237 22.55 3.42 -3.55
CA TYR A 237 23.35 2.24 -3.23
C TYR A 237 24.49 2.07 -4.23
N GLY A 238 25.74 2.23 -3.76
CA GLY A 238 26.91 2.18 -4.62
C GLY A 238 27.43 0.77 -4.89
N ARG A 239 27.57 -0.06 -3.84
CA ARG A 239 28.16 -1.41 -3.97
C ARG A 239 27.15 -2.44 -4.48
N ALA A 240 25.88 -2.27 -4.11
CA ALA A 240 24.78 -3.12 -4.54
C ALA A 240 23.68 -2.25 -5.19
N PRO A 241 23.90 -1.70 -6.40
CA PRO A 241 22.88 -0.95 -7.10
C PRO A 241 21.69 -1.88 -7.38
N GLY A 242 20.48 -1.45 -7.02
CA GLY A 242 19.29 -2.24 -7.33
C GLY A 242 18.79 -2.02 -8.76
N ARG A 243 17.72 -2.72 -9.11
CA ARG A 243 17.17 -2.72 -10.47
C ARG A 243 16.56 -1.36 -10.82
N PRO A 244 16.73 -0.88 -12.07
CA PRO A 244 16.01 0.29 -12.55
C PRO A 244 14.50 0.02 -12.55
N ARG A 245 13.70 1.10 -12.61
CA ARG A 245 12.27 0.95 -12.87
C ARG A 245 12.05 0.36 -14.25
N GLU A 246 11.12 -0.58 -14.36
CA GLU A 246 10.74 -1.14 -15.65
C GLU A 246 10.23 -0.04 -16.59
N ALA A 247 10.55 -0.12 -17.88
CA ALA A 247 10.09 0.86 -18.87
C ALA A 247 8.56 0.95 -18.94
N CYS A 248 7.86 -0.13 -18.59
CA CYS A 248 6.41 -0.18 -18.54
C CYS A 248 5.83 0.17 -17.17
N TYR A 249 6.63 0.59 -16.18
CA TYR A 249 6.17 0.99 -14.82
C TYR A 249 4.99 1.95 -14.89
N ARG A 250 4.01 1.75 -14.01
CA ARG A 250 2.85 2.63 -13.85
C ARG A 250 2.76 3.04 -12.40
N ILE A 251 2.34 4.27 -12.15
CA ILE A 251 2.12 4.79 -10.80
C ILE A 251 1.17 3.93 -9.97
N ASN A 252 0.25 3.19 -10.61
CA ASN A 252 -0.67 2.32 -9.91
C ASN A 252 -0.15 0.89 -9.67
N ASP A 253 1.09 0.55 -10.02
CA ASP A 253 1.65 -0.76 -9.65
C ASP A 253 1.83 -0.86 -8.13
N GLN A 254 1.72 -2.07 -7.58
CA GLN A 254 1.70 -2.31 -6.14
C GLN A 254 2.95 -1.77 -5.44
N GLY A 255 2.75 -1.04 -4.35
CA GLY A 255 3.82 -0.42 -3.56
C GLY A 255 3.51 1.01 -3.15
N ILE A 256 4.53 1.78 -2.78
CA ILE A 256 4.40 3.23 -2.56
C ILE A 256 4.32 3.91 -3.93
N LEU A 257 3.20 4.56 -4.21
CA LEU A 257 2.90 5.15 -5.52
C LEU A 257 3.52 6.55 -5.67
N ASN A 258 3.39 7.38 -4.64
CA ASN A 258 3.96 8.72 -4.58
C ASN A 258 4.05 9.20 -3.11
N ILE A 259 4.58 10.41 -2.98
CA ILE A 259 4.56 11.19 -1.76
C ILE A 259 3.94 12.56 -2.07
N CYS A 260 3.37 13.22 -1.06
CA CYS A 260 2.71 14.51 -1.24
C CYS A 260 3.22 15.60 -0.31
N PHE A 261 3.38 16.80 -0.84
CA PHE A 261 3.60 18.03 -0.07
C PHE A 261 2.33 18.87 0.00
N GLY A 262 1.93 19.27 1.21
CA GLY A 262 0.58 19.77 1.45
C GLY A 262 0.48 21.08 2.21
N ASP A 263 -0.34 22.01 1.73
CA ASP A 263 -0.73 23.23 2.46
C ASP A 263 -2.07 23.02 3.21
N PRO A 264 -2.11 23.16 4.54
CA PRO A 264 -3.32 22.93 5.34
C PRO A 264 -4.39 24.02 5.20
N ARG A 265 -4.16 25.05 4.38
CA ARG A 265 -5.02 26.25 4.33
C ARG A 265 -5.43 26.62 2.92
N ASN A 266 -4.49 26.72 1.99
CA ASN A 266 -4.77 27.32 0.67
C ASN A 266 -3.75 26.91 -0.41
N ARG A 267 -4.00 27.36 -1.64
CA ARG A 267 -3.21 26.98 -2.82
C ARG A 267 -1.89 27.73 -3.04
N HIS A 268 -1.58 28.77 -2.26
CA HIS A 268 -0.46 29.67 -2.60
C HIS A 268 0.90 28.95 -2.56
N GLY A 269 1.16 28.18 -1.49
CA GLY A 269 2.37 27.38 -1.39
C GLY A 269 2.45 26.30 -2.47
N VAL A 270 1.32 25.65 -2.76
CA VAL A 270 1.22 24.59 -3.79
C VAL A 270 1.53 25.13 -5.17
N ASN A 271 0.96 26.27 -5.53
CA ASN A 271 1.22 26.90 -6.82
C ASN A 271 2.68 27.32 -6.95
N ALA A 272 3.29 27.86 -5.88
CA ALA A 272 4.70 28.23 -5.88
C ALA A 272 5.62 27.01 -6.02
N MET A 273 5.36 25.92 -5.28
CA MET A 273 6.11 24.67 -5.38
C MET A 273 5.96 24.03 -6.77
N HIS A 274 4.75 24.01 -7.33
CA HIS A 274 4.49 23.52 -8.68
C HIS A 274 5.30 24.29 -9.74
N GLN A 275 5.35 25.62 -9.66
CA GLN A 275 6.15 26.43 -10.60
C GLN A 275 7.65 26.17 -10.47
N ARG A 276 8.18 26.04 -9.24
CA ARG A 276 9.59 25.67 -9.04
C ARG A 276 9.91 24.28 -9.58
N ALA A 277 9.02 23.31 -9.37
CA ALA A 277 9.19 21.96 -9.89
C ALA A 277 9.27 21.97 -11.43
N LEU A 278 8.37 22.69 -12.12
CA LEU A 278 8.42 22.84 -13.58
C LEU A 278 9.70 23.53 -14.05
N ALA A 279 10.13 24.59 -13.37
CA ALA A 279 11.39 25.29 -13.67
C ALA A 279 12.63 24.39 -13.47
N ALA A 280 12.53 23.41 -12.56
CA ALA A 280 13.55 22.39 -12.32
C ALA A 280 13.42 21.16 -13.26
N GLY A 281 12.59 21.23 -14.30
CA GLY A 281 12.47 20.19 -15.32
C GLY A 281 11.43 19.11 -15.03
N ALA A 282 10.59 19.27 -14.00
CA ALA A 282 9.50 18.33 -13.75
C ALA A 282 8.44 18.39 -14.87
N LYS A 283 7.81 17.25 -15.15
CA LYS A 283 6.67 17.15 -16.04
C LYS A 283 5.39 16.99 -15.23
N ALA A 284 4.46 17.95 -15.35
CA ALA A 284 3.14 17.82 -14.77
C ALA A 284 2.28 16.80 -15.54
N ASN A 285 1.55 15.96 -14.82
CA ASN A 285 0.57 15.04 -15.40
C ASN A 285 -0.62 15.79 -16.01
N CYS A 286 -1.03 16.87 -15.34
CA CYS A 286 -2.16 17.68 -15.73
C CYS A 286 -2.00 19.14 -15.25
N ARG A 287 -2.91 20.02 -15.69
CA ARG A 287 -3.01 21.36 -15.08
C ARG A 287 -3.46 21.22 -13.62
N PRO A 288 -3.02 22.12 -12.71
CA PRO A 288 -3.46 22.09 -11.32
C PRO A 288 -4.98 22.11 -11.19
N ILE A 289 -5.49 21.23 -10.32
CA ILE A 289 -6.92 21.08 -10.10
C ILE A 289 -7.31 21.88 -8.87
N HIS A 290 -8.41 22.61 -9.00
CA HIS A 290 -8.95 23.44 -7.94
C HIS A 290 -10.41 23.10 -7.73
N MET A 291 -10.70 22.53 -6.56
CA MET A 291 -12.04 22.31 -6.04
C MET A 291 -12.33 23.36 -4.96
N PRO A 292 -13.61 23.57 -4.55
CA PRO A 292 -13.95 24.61 -3.58
C PRO A 292 -13.23 24.52 -2.23
N LEU A 293 -12.88 23.30 -1.79
CA LEU A 293 -12.29 23.04 -0.47
C LEU A 293 -10.89 22.44 -0.52
N ALA A 294 -10.38 22.08 -1.69
CA ALA A 294 -9.08 21.46 -1.86
C ALA A 294 -8.60 21.54 -3.30
N GLY A 295 -7.37 21.15 -3.55
CA GLY A 295 -6.85 20.98 -4.90
C GLY A 295 -5.55 20.20 -4.87
N CYS A 296 -5.18 19.65 -6.03
CA CYS A 296 -3.96 18.88 -6.17
C CYS A 296 -3.40 18.99 -7.58
N VAL A 297 -2.12 18.62 -7.71
CA VAL A 297 -1.43 18.41 -8.98
C VAL A 297 -0.34 17.36 -8.78
N TYR A 298 -0.12 16.54 -9.80
CA TYR A 298 0.96 15.56 -9.82
C TYR A 298 2.03 16.00 -10.81
N VAL A 299 3.28 15.86 -10.41
CA VAL A 299 4.44 16.06 -11.27
C VAL A 299 5.37 14.86 -11.18
N ASN A 300 6.12 14.60 -12.24
CA ASN A 300 7.24 13.67 -12.22
C ASN A 300 8.54 14.46 -12.36
N ASP A 301 9.52 14.19 -11.53
CA ASP A 301 10.85 14.78 -11.67
C ASP A 301 11.58 14.25 -12.92
N PRO A 302 12.76 14.80 -13.28
CA PRO A 302 13.52 14.34 -14.44
C PRO A 302 13.94 12.86 -14.39
N LEU A 303 13.97 12.23 -13.20
CA LEU A 303 14.27 10.81 -13.02
C LEU A 303 12.99 9.94 -12.98
N GLY A 304 11.81 10.56 -13.12
CA GLY A 304 10.51 9.91 -13.17
C GLY A 304 9.87 9.63 -11.81
N PHE A 305 10.39 10.15 -10.69
CA PHE A 305 9.73 10.02 -9.39
C PHE A 305 8.49 10.92 -9.33
N SER A 306 7.37 10.34 -8.87
CA SER A 306 6.10 11.06 -8.78
C SER A 306 5.97 11.80 -7.45
N TYR A 307 5.58 13.06 -7.52
CA TYR A 307 5.28 13.92 -6.38
C TYR A 307 3.90 14.54 -6.57
N GLU A 308 3.08 14.50 -5.53
CA GLU A 308 1.83 15.26 -5.46
C GLU A 308 2.05 16.56 -4.68
N PHE A 309 1.39 17.63 -5.11
CA PHE A 309 1.25 18.85 -4.32
C PHE A 309 -0.23 19.12 -4.09
N MET A 310 -0.62 19.26 -2.82
CA MET A 310 -2.03 19.38 -2.47
C MET A 310 -2.31 20.50 -1.46
N TRP A 311 -3.55 20.97 -1.41
CA TRP A 311 -4.02 21.84 -0.33
C TRP A 311 -5.46 21.47 0.04
N ALA A 312 -5.84 21.67 1.29
CA ALA A 312 -7.24 21.60 1.71
C ALA A 312 -7.56 22.62 2.80
N ARG A 313 -8.80 23.14 2.79
CA ARG A 313 -9.27 24.08 3.81
C ARG A 313 -9.59 23.35 5.12
N PRO A 314 -9.30 23.98 6.28
CA PRO A 314 -9.71 23.46 7.58
C PRO A 314 -11.21 23.16 7.67
N GLY A 315 -11.56 22.20 8.53
CA GLY A 315 -12.93 21.74 8.70
C GLY A 315 -13.32 20.73 7.62
N ARG A 316 -14.26 21.10 6.74
CA ARG A 316 -14.82 20.15 5.76
C ARG A 316 -13.80 19.65 4.74
N GLY A 317 -12.85 20.49 4.31
CA GLY A 317 -11.78 20.04 3.39
C GLY A 317 -10.91 18.97 4.05
N HIS A 318 -10.40 19.23 5.25
CA HIS A 318 -9.62 18.25 6.01
C HIS A 318 -10.38 16.94 6.25
N ARG A 319 -11.67 17.01 6.59
CA ARG A 319 -12.51 15.81 6.78
C ARG A 319 -12.72 15.01 5.50
N ASP A 320 -13.17 15.68 4.44
CA ASP A 320 -13.63 15.01 3.22
C ASP A 320 -12.42 14.44 2.41
N PHE A 321 -11.21 14.99 2.62
CA PHE A 321 -9.95 14.54 1.99
C PHE A 321 -9.05 13.69 2.91
N GLY A 322 -9.54 13.26 4.07
CA GLY A 322 -8.89 12.18 4.83
C GLY A 322 -7.96 12.58 5.97
N PHE A 323 -7.87 13.86 6.34
CA PHE A 323 -6.95 14.33 7.39
C PHE A 323 -7.55 14.27 8.81
N LEU A 324 -8.85 13.96 8.92
CA LEU A 324 -9.54 13.80 10.20
C LEU A 324 -10.06 12.37 10.36
N PRO A 325 -9.95 11.76 11.56
CA PRO A 325 -10.50 10.45 11.86
C PRO A 325 -11.99 10.35 11.50
N LEU A 326 -12.35 9.21 10.93
CA LEU A 326 -13.71 8.84 10.61
C LEU A 326 -13.85 7.34 10.89
N PRO A 327 -14.57 6.91 11.94
CA PRO A 327 -14.71 5.49 12.28
C PRO A 327 -15.11 4.63 11.08
N ARG A 328 -14.59 3.39 11.00
CA ARG A 328 -14.81 2.47 9.85
C ARG A 328 -16.29 2.23 9.59
N GLU A 329 -17.10 2.14 10.64
CA GLU A 329 -18.54 1.87 10.57
C GLU A 329 -19.31 3.02 9.90
N ARG A 330 -18.72 4.22 9.89
CA ARG A 330 -19.29 5.41 9.24
C ARG A 330 -18.85 5.58 7.78
N ARG A 331 -17.98 4.71 7.27
CA ARG A 331 -17.57 4.71 5.86
C ARG A 331 -18.44 3.79 5.01
N PRO A 332 -18.55 4.07 3.71
CA PRO A 332 -18.97 3.04 2.75
C PRO A 332 -18.03 1.84 2.82
N LEU A 333 -18.59 0.63 2.86
CA LEU A 333 -17.79 -0.61 2.88
C LEU A 333 -16.87 -0.67 1.65
N ALA A 334 -15.61 -1.11 1.83
CA ALA A 334 -14.69 -1.37 0.72
C ALA A 334 -15.23 -2.48 -0.20
N ASP A 335 -15.70 -3.58 0.38
CA ASP A 335 -16.44 -4.67 -0.28
C ASP A 335 -17.83 -4.77 0.32
N ASN A 336 -18.88 -4.93 -0.50
CA ASN A 336 -20.26 -5.00 0.02
C ASN A 336 -20.84 -6.43 0.04
N GLN A 337 -20.08 -7.43 -0.40
CA GLN A 337 -20.48 -8.83 -0.40
C GLN A 337 -19.35 -9.72 0.13
N ALA A 338 -19.74 -10.79 0.84
CA ALA A 338 -18.85 -11.87 1.21
C ALA A 338 -19.61 -13.19 1.27
N CYS A 339 -18.89 -14.29 1.04
CA CYS A 339 -19.35 -15.64 1.35
C CYS A 339 -18.16 -16.47 1.83
N ALA A 340 -18.43 -17.46 2.68
CA ALA A 340 -17.42 -18.38 3.16
C ALA A 340 -18.00 -19.79 3.29
N ALA A 341 -17.12 -20.77 3.18
CA ALA A 341 -17.36 -22.18 3.44
C ALA A 341 -16.19 -22.74 4.25
N SER A 342 -16.47 -23.73 5.08
CA SER A 342 -15.47 -24.38 5.92
C SER A 342 -15.74 -25.89 5.99
N ILE A 343 -14.68 -26.69 6.03
CA ILE A 343 -14.77 -28.14 6.24
C ILE A 343 -13.54 -28.63 7.00
N GLU A 344 -13.72 -29.66 7.82
CA GLU A 344 -12.60 -30.41 8.39
C GLU A 344 -12.32 -31.66 7.55
N ILE A 345 -11.04 -31.91 7.29
CA ILE A 345 -10.56 -33.04 6.50
C ILE A 345 -9.57 -33.82 7.35
N ALA A 346 -9.77 -35.13 7.47
CA ALA A 346 -8.89 -36.05 8.18
C ALA A 346 -7.60 -36.33 7.40
N SER A 347 -6.82 -35.28 7.13
CA SER A 347 -5.55 -35.33 6.43
C SER A 347 -4.64 -34.20 6.90
N ALA A 348 -3.33 -34.41 6.78
CA ALA A 348 -2.33 -33.42 7.17
C ALA A 348 -2.37 -32.18 6.23
N PRO A 349 -2.05 -30.98 6.74
CA PRO A 349 -2.09 -29.74 5.96
C PRO A 349 -1.27 -29.81 4.66
N GLU A 350 -0.15 -30.55 4.66
CA GLU A 350 0.73 -30.75 3.52
C GLU A 350 0.00 -31.45 2.38
N ARG A 351 -0.73 -32.53 2.67
CA ARG A 351 -1.45 -33.30 1.66
C ARG A 351 -2.68 -32.56 1.16
N VAL A 352 -3.36 -31.84 2.06
CA VAL A 352 -4.49 -30.96 1.70
C VAL A 352 -4.01 -29.82 0.80
N PHE A 353 -2.89 -29.18 1.14
CA PHE A 353 -2.31 -28.10 0.38
C PHE A 353 -1.88 -28.55 -1.01
N ALA A 354 -1.16 -29.67 -1.11
CA ALA A 354 -0.67 -30.20 -2.39
C ALA A 354 -1.80 -30.38 -3.43
N LEU A 355 -2.97 -30.87 -2.99
CA LEU A 355 -4.14 -31.00 -3.87
C LEU A 355 -4.81 -29.65 -4.20
N LEU A 356 -4.87 -28.73 -3.23
CA LEU A 356 -5.45 -27.40 -3.41
C LEU A 356 -4.60 -26.51 -4.33
N SER A 357 -3.28 -26.59 -4.21
CA SER A 357 -2.31 -25.81 -5.00
C SER A 357 -2.09 -26.39 -6.39
N ASP A 358 -2.45 -27.66 -6.66
CA ASP A 358 -2.54 -28.19 -8.02
C ASP A 358 -3.83 -27.67 -8.68
N HIS A 359 -3.73 -26.46 -9.22
CA HIS A 359 -4.85 -25.78 -9.87
C HIS A 359 -5.41 -26.55 -11.07
N GLN A 360 -4.58 -27.32 -11.78
CA GLN A 360 -5.03 -28.10 -12.93
C GLN A 360 -5.83 -29.34 -12.49
N ALA A 361 -5.42 -29.97 -11.38
CA ALA A 361 -6.20 -31.03 -10.75
C ALA A 361 -7.50 -30.51 -10.14
N LEU A 362 -7.48 -29.32 -9.54
CA LEU A 362 -8.64 -28.70 -8.90
C LEU A 362 -9.82 -28.57 -9.87
N GLY A 363 -9.57 -28.28 -11.15
CA GLY A 363 -10.61 -28.25 -12.19
C GLY A 363 -11.36 -29.58 -12.38
N ARG A 364 -10.69 -30.72 -12.15
CA ARG A 364 -11.27 -32.05 -12.40
C ARG A 364 -12.27 -32.47 -11.34
N TRP A 365 -12.09 -32.04 -10.08
CA TRP A 365 -12.91 -32.50 -8.96
C TRP A 365 -13.72 -31.39 -8.27
N ALA A 366 -13.34 -30.11 -8.40
CA ALA A 366 -14.02 -29.02 -7.68
C ALA A 366 -15.35 -28.58 -8.33
N GLY A 367 -15.66 -29.04 -9.55
CA GLY A 367 -16.86 -28.62 -10.28
C GLY A 367 -16.86 -27.13 -10.66
N LEU A 368 -15.68 -26.49 -10.64
CA LEU A 368 -15.52 -25.05 -10.89
C LEU A 368 -15.22 -24.72 -12.35
N GLY A 369 -14.99 -25.73 -13.20
CA GLY A 369 -14.63 -25.57 -14.61
C GLY A 369 -13.21 -26.06 -14.91
N GLN A 370 -12.77 -25.91 -16.16
CA GLN A 370 -11.42 -26.29 -16.58
C GLN A 370 -10.43 -25.17 -16.25
N TYR A 371 -9.32 -25.53 -15.60
CA TYR A 371 -8.25 -24.60 -15.26
C TYR A 371 -7.13 -24.71 -16.30
N ARG A 372 -6.65 -23.55 -16.74
CA ARG A 372 -5.45 -23.44 -17.59
C ARG A 372 -4.52 -22.38 -17.02
N LEU A 373 -3.27 -22.75 -16.76
CA LEU A 373 -2.23 -21.78 -16.39
C LEU A 373 -1.92 -20.88 -17.59
N VAL A 374 -1.83 -19.58 -17.35
CA VAL A 374 -1.47 -18.57 -18.35
C VAL A 374 -0.07 -18.03 -18.10
N LYS A 375 0.26 -17.80 -16.82
CA LYS A 375 1.57 -17.31 -16.40
C LYS A 375 2.01 -18.08 -15.16
N PRO A 376 3.22 -18.68 -15.12
CA PRO A 376 3.73 -19.33 -13.93
C PRO A 376 4.00 -18.31 -12.82
N GLY A 377 3.87 -18.75 -11.57
CA GLY A 377 4.24 -17.98 -10.39
C GLY A 377 5.75 -17.96 -10.15
N ALA A 378 6.18 -17.09 -9.23
CA ALA A 378 7.55 -17.04 -8.73
C ALA A 378 7.81 -18.17 -7.73
N GLY A 379 8.98 -18.81 -7.84
CA GLY A 379 9.42 -19.93 -6.98
C GLY A 379 8.70 -21.25 -7.28
N GLU A 380 7.37 -21.22 -7.36
CA GLU A 380 6.51 -22.35 -7.70
C GLU A 380 5.59 -22.01 -8.88
N VAL A 381 5.31 -23.00 -9.75
CA VAL A 381 4.47 -22.81 -10.96
C VAL A 381 3.09 -22.22 -10.62
N ASN A 382 2.50 -22.64 -9.50
CA ASN A 382 1.21 -22.15 -8.99
C ASN A 382 1.36 -21.11 -7.87
N GLY A 383 2.58 -20.61 -7.64
CA GLY A 383 2.95 -19.71 -6.56
C GLY A 383 2.53 -18.26 -6.77
N TYR A 384 3.17 -17.35 -6.03
CA TYR A 384 2.89 -15.91 -6.08
C TYR A 384 2.99 -15.37 -7.51
N GLY A 385 1.98 -14.61 -7.94
CA GLY A 385 1.92 -14.01 -9.27
C GLY A 385 1.50 -14.96 -10.40
N ALA A 386 1.24 -16.24 -10.11
CA ALA A 386 0.70 -17.17 -11.09
C ALA A 386 -0.67 -16.65 -11.59
N GLU A 387 -0.88 -16.67 -12.91
CA GLU A 387 -2.14 -16.34 -13.54
C GLU A 387 -2.76 -17.56 -14.18
N ARG A 388 -4.06 -17.74 -13.98
CA ARG A 388 -4.81 -18.90 -14.45
C ARG A 388 -6.17 -18.47 -15.00
N VAL A 389 -6.71 -19.29 -15.90
CA VAL A 389 -8.04 -19.11 -16.47
C VAL A 389 -8.92 -20.26 -16.04
N LEU A 390 -10.10 -19.92 -15.53
CA LEU A 390 -11.17 -20.83 -15.17
C LEU A 390 -12.25 -20.73 -16.25
N ASN A 391 -12.33 -21.76 -17.09
CA ASN A 391 -13.37 -21.86 -18.10
C ASN A 391 -14.59 -22.59 -17.53
N SER A 392 -15.70 -21.87 -17.42
CA SER A 392 -17.00 -22.42 -17.02
C SER A 392 -18.05 -22.20 -18.10
N LEU A 393 -19.23 -22.81 -17.94
CA LEU A 393 -20.39 -22.57 -18.81
C LEU A 393 -20.80 -21.08 -18.90
N PHE A 394 -20.40 -20.25 -17.92
CA PHE A 394 -20.74 -18.83 -17.86
C PHE A 394 -19.60 -17.91 -18.33
N GLY A 395 -18.58 -18.47 -18.99
CA GLY A 395 -17.42 -17.75 -19.51
C GLY A 395 -16.11 -18.06 -18.78
N ALA A 396 -15.07 -17.34 -19.20
CA ALA A 396 -13.70 -17.48 -18.70
C ALA A 396 -13.40 -16.42 -17.64
N ILE A 397 -12.95 -16.86 -16.46
CA ILE A 397 -12.50 -15.98 -15.36
C ILE A 397 -10.99 -16.07 -15.28
N HIS A 398 -10.31 -14.92 -15.33
CA HIS A 398 -8.86 -14.88 -15.12
C HIS A 398 -8.57 -14.55 -13.67
N GLU A 399 -7.76 -15.37 -13.02
CA GLU A 399 -7.34 -15.20 -11.63
C GLU A 399 -5.83 -15.03 -11.54
N GLN A 400 -5.38 -14.32 -10.52
CA GLN A 400 -3.98 -14.17 -10.17
C GLN A 400 -3.76 -14.48 -8.69
N ILE A 401 -2.76 -15.29 -8.38
CA ILE A 401 -2.33 -15.58 -7.01
C ILE A 401 -1.61 -14.36 -6.45
N THR A 402 -2.11 -13.84 -5.33
CA THR A 402 -1.61 -12.63 -4.66
C THR A 402 -0.84 -12.95 -3.38
N GLU A 403 -0.97 -14.16 -2.87
CA GLU A 403 -0.15 -14.70 -1.78
C GLU A 403 -0.14 -16.22 -1.87
N PHE A 404 0.99 -16.83 -1.54
CA PHE A 404 1.15 -18.26 -1.55
C PHE A 404 1.97 -18.68 -0.33
N SER A 405 1.34 -19.39 0.61
CA SER A 405 1.96 -19.85 1.84
C SER A 405 1.84 -21.37 1.93
N PRO A 406 2.91 -22.12 1.61
CA PRO A 406 2.93 -23.58 1.68
C PRO A 406 2.33 -24.10 3.00
N ASN A 407 1.44 -25.08 2.89
CA ASN A 407 0.74 -25.76 3.99
C ASN A 407 -0.20 -24.88 4.83
N ARG A 408 -0.29 -23.57 4.54
CA ARG A 408 -1.17 -22.61 5.24
C ARG A 408 -2.27 -22.05 4.34
N GLY A 409 -2.09 -22.08 3.03
CA GLY A 409 -3.08 -21.66 2.04
C GLY A 409 -2.58 -20.59 1.07
N TYR A 410 -3.50 -19.95 0.35
CA TYR A 410 -3.17 -18.95 -0.67
C TYR A 410 -4.29 -17.91 -0.82
N ARG A 411 -3.94 -16.77 -1.41
CA ARG A 411 -4.89 -15.72 -1.79
C ARG A 411 -4.84 -15.47 -3.29
N TYR A 412 -5.97 -15.09 -3.84
CA TYR A 412 -6.09 -14.80 -5.27
C TYR A 412 -7.10 -13.68 -5.51
N ARG A 413 -6.97 -13.04 -6.68
CA ARG A 413 -7.93 -12.04 -7.16
C ARG A 413 -8.39 -12.37 -8.57
N VAL A 414 -9.58 -11.91 -8.95
CA VAL A 414 -10.03 -11.98 -10.35
C VAL A 414 -9.58 -10.73 -11.10
N LEU A 415 -8.88 -10.93 -12.21
CA LEU A 415 -8.40 -9.89 -13.12
C LEU A 415 -9.47 -9.46 -14.14
N GLN A 416 -10.17 -10.44 -14.73
CA GLN A 416 -11.17 -10.19 -15.77
C GLN A 416 -12.18 -11.33 -15.90
N GLY A 417 -13.27 -11.07 -16.63
CA GLY A 417 -14.31 -12.07 -16.94
C GLY A 417 -15.42 -12.20 -15.89
N SER A 418 -15.43 -11.35 -14.85
CA SER A 418 -16.42 -11.41 -13.78
C SER A 418 -17.41 -10.24 -13.78
N LEU A 419 -18.62 -10.50 -13.28
CA LEU A 419 -19.69 -9.51 -13.07
C LEU A 419 -19.53 -8.73 -11.76
N VAL A 420 -18.37 -8.84 -11.09
CA VAL A 420 -18.06 -8.16 -9.83
C VAL A 420 -16.76 -7.36 -9.93
N TYR A 421 -16.62 -6.37 -9.05
CA TYR A 421 -15.37 -5.65 -8.81
C TYR A 421 -14.66 -6.21 -7.58
N CYS A 422 -13.34 -6.06 -7.54
CA CYS A 422 -12.51 -6.38 -6.38
C CYS A 422 -12.76 -7.78 -5.80
N HIS A 423 -12.91 -8.80 -6.65
CA HIS A 423 -13.05 -10.17 -6.17
C HIS A 423 -11.73 -10.61 -5.53
N GLN A 424 -11.77 -10.91 -4.24
CA GLN A 424 -10.67 -11.43 -3.44
C GLN A 424 -11.08 -12.79 -2.86
N GLY A 425 -10.31 -13.82 -3.17
CA GLY A 425 -10.46 -15.15 -2.61
C GLY A 425 -9.31 -15.49 -1.68
N GLU A 426 -9.63 -16.14 -0.56
CA GLU A 426 -8.67 -16.61 0.43
C GLU A 426 -9.02 -18.06 0.80
N VAL A 427 -8.01 -18.93 0.71
CA VAL A 427 -8.06 -20.29 1.21
C VAL A 427 -7.06 -20.38 2.36
N ARG A 428 -7.52 -20.83 3.53
CA ARG A 428 -6.71 -20.99 4.74
C ARG A 428 -6.79 -22.42 5.24
N LEU A 429 -5.64 -22.95 5.63
CA LEU A 429 -5.48 -24.25 6.26
C LEU A 429 -5.08 -24.05 7.72
N THR A 430 -5.85 -24.62 8.63
CA THR A 430 -5.58 -24.58 10.07
C THR A 430 -5.48 -26.02 10.57
N PRO A 431 -4.31 -26.46 11.09
CA PRO A 431 -4.19 -27.76 11.74
C PRO A 431 -5.18 -27.87 12.91
N CYS A 432 -5.85 -29.02 13.04
CA CYS A 432 -6.74 -29.34 14.16
C CYS A 432 -6.54 -30.80 14.61
N PRO A 433 -6.98 -31.21 15.81
CA PRO A 433 -6.71 -32.55 16.34
C PRO A 433 -7.13 -33.70 15.41
N GLY A 434 -8.15 -33.51 14.58
CA GLY A 434 -8.65 -34.50 13.62
C GLY A 434 -8.09 -34.39 12.21
N GLY A 435 -7.15 -33.47 11.94
CA GLY A 435 -6.55 -33.24 10.62
C GLY A 435 -6.38 -31.76 10.31
N THR A 436 -7.06 -31.28 9.27
CA THR A 436 -6.95 -29.89 8.81
C THR A 436 -8.33 -29.29 8.58
N ARG A 437 -8.56 -28.12 9.16
CA ARG A 437 -9.70 -27.26 8.82
C ARG A 437 -9.33 -26.40 7.61
N VAL A 438 -10.16 -26.45 6.58
CA VAL A 438 -10.04 -25.65 5.35
C VAL A 438 -11.13 -24.59 5.36
N ASP A 439 -10.74 -23.32 5.44
CA ASP A 439 -11.64 -22.18 5.32
C ASP A 439 -11.43 -21.52 3.96
N TRP A 440 -12.50 -21.38 3.17
CA TRP A 440 -12.49 -20.66 1.90
C TRP A 440 -13.45 -19.49 1.96
N GLN A 441 -12.92 -18.28 1.83
CA GLN A 441 -13.67 -17.03 1.81
C GLN A 441 -13.52 -16.31 0.48
N ILE A 442 -14.61 -15.70 0.01
CA ILE A 442 -14.61 -14.77 -1.11
C ILE A 442 -15.24 -13.45 -0.66
N ARG A 443 -14.61 -12.33 -1.00
CA ARG A 443 -15.14 -10.96 -0.88
C ARG A 443 -15.20 -10.31 -2.25
N PHE A 444 -16.21 -9.48 -2.47
CA PHE A 444 -16.36 -8.76 -3.74
C PHE A 444 -17.33 -7.58 -3.61
N ARG A 445 -17.38 -6.77 -4.67
CA ARG A 445 -18.41 -5.75 -4.85
C ARG A 445 -19.25 -6.04 -6.09
N THR A 446 -20.57 -5.96 -5.96
CA THR A 446 -21.47 -6.09 -7.12
C THR A 446 -21.38 -4.88 -8.04
N ARG A 447 -21.37 -5.14 -9.36
CA ARG A 447 -21.48 -4.08 -10.37
C ARG A 447 -22.89 -3.51 -10.46
N ILE A 448 -23.89 -4.38 -10.24
CA ILE A 448 -25.31 -4.09 -10.40
C ILE A 448 -25.98 -4.15 -9.02
N PRO A 449 -26.73 -3.10 -8.61
CA PRO A 449 -27.54 -3.15 -7.40
C PRO A 449 -28.52 -4.34 -7.42
N GLY A 450 -28.76 -4.97 -6.27
CA GLY A 450 -29.70 -6.11 -6.14
C GLY A 450 -29.12 -7.50 -6.44
N LEU A 451 -28.03 -7.61 -7.23
CA LEU A 451 -27.42 -8.92 -7.55
C LEU A 451 -26.55 -9.53 -6.43
N GLY A 452 -26.46 -8.89 -5.27
CA GLY A 452 -25.60 -9.33 -4.16
C GLY A 452 -26.02 -10.68 -3.58
N MET A 453 -27.27 -10.77 -3.12
CA MET A 453 -27.81 -11.99 -2.50
C MET A 453 -27.73 -13.23 -3.42
N PRO A 454 -28.21 -13.18 -4.67
CA PRO A 454 -28.12 -14.32 -5.58
C PRO A 454 -26.68 -14.77 -5.83
N LEU A 455 -25.76 -13.82 -6.03
CA LEU A 455 -24.36 -14.15 -6.30
C LEU A 455 -23.65 -14.74 -5.07
N ARG A 456 -23.94 -14.23 -3.86
CA ARG A 456 -23.43 -14.82 -2.60
C ARG A 456 -23.91 -16.26 -2.44
N TYR A 457 -25.19 -16.54 -2.70
CA TYR A 457 -25.74 -17.88 -2.60
C TYR A 457 -25.07 -18.84 -3.59
N LEU A 458 -24.96 -18.43 -4.86
CA LEU A 458 -24.29 -19.21 -5.90
C LEU A 458 -22.83 -19.51 -5.56
N LEU A 459 -22.05 -18.50 -5.16
CA LEU A 459 -20.65 -18.67 -4.79
C LEU A 459 -20.51 -19.57 -3.56
N LYS A 460 -21.33 -19.37 -2.52
CA LYS A 460 -21.30 -20.24 -1.33
C LYS A 460 -21.58 -21.69 -1.67
N HIS A 461 -22.56 -21.97 -2.53
CA HIS A 461 -22.86 -23.33 -2.98
C HIS A 461 -21.68 -23.95 -3.73
N LYS A 462 -21.05 -23.21 -4.64
CA LYS A 462 -19.84 -23.66 -5.35
C LYS A 462 -18.66 -23.92 -4.42
N LEU A 463 -18.42 -23.06 -3.44
CA LEU A 463 -17.37 -23.25 -2.43
C LEU A 463 -17.60 -24.52 -1.62
N ASN A 464 -18.82 -24.74 -1.14
CA ASN A 464 -19.18 -25.97 -0.42
C ASN A 464 -18.95 -27.23 -1.27
N ALA A 465 -19.41 -27.21 -2.54
CA ALA A 465 -19.21 -28.32 -3.46
C ALA A 465 -17.73 -28.61 -3.70
N ALA A 466 -16.91 -27.57 -3.90
CA ALA A 466 -15.46 -27.71 -4.06
C ALA A 466 -14.81 -28.33 -2.81
N LEU A 467 -15.14 -27.84 -1.61
CA LEU A 467 -14.60 -28.37 -0.35
C LEU A 467 -15.01 -29.83 -0.10
N VAL A 468 -16.24 -30.23 -0.44
CA VAL A 468 -16.68 -31.62 -0.38
C VAL A 468 -15.92 -32.49 -1.39
N GLY A 469 -15.70 -31.97 -2.60
CA GLY A 469 -14.88 -32.63 -3.62
C GLY A 469 -13.44 -32.87 -3.15
N LEU A 470 -12.81 -31.86 -2.53
CA LEU A 470 -11.46 -31.96 -1.96
C LEU A 470 -11.39 -33.06 -0.92
N ARG A 471 -12.34 -33.10 0.02
CA ARG A 471 -12.38 -34.15 1.06
C ARG A 471 -12.44 -35.55 0.45
N ARG A 472 -13.27 -35.75 -0.60
CA ARG A 472 -13.39 -37.05 -1.28
C ARG A 472 -12.08 -37.51 -1.93
N GLN A 473 -11.27 -36.59 -2.45
CA GLN A 473 -9.96 -36.91 -3.04
C GLN A 473 -8.90 -37.33 -2.01
N LEU A 474 -9.13 -37.02 -0.72
CA LEU A 474 -8.19 -37.32 0.36
C LEU A 474 -8.59 -38.54 1.18
N THR A 475 -9.84 -38.97 1.08
CA THR A 475 -10.37 -40.19 1.70
C THR A 475 -10.25 -41.43 0.81
N ASN A 476 -10.01 -41.21 -0.49
CA ASN A 476 -9.68 -42.25 -1.47
C ASN A 476 -8.16 -42.30 -1.66
#